data_AF-A0A9D6YR17-F1
#
_entry.id   AF-A0A9D6YR17-F1
#
_cell.length_a   1.000
_cell.length_b   1.000
_cell.length_c   1.000
_cell.angle_alpha   90.00
_cell.angle_beta   90.00
_cell.angle_gamma   90.00
#
_symmetry.space_group_name_H-M   'P 1'
#
loop_
_entity.id
_entity.type
_entity.pdbx_description
1 polymer ?
#
loop_
_entity_poly.entity_id
_entity_poly.type
_entity_poly.pdbx_seq_one_letter_code
_entity_poly.pdbx_strand_id
1 'polypeptide(L)'
;IMEKGAKHYADLGVGRSRGTMPLQIAGNVKYGGLFETDFGIPLGVVVNEIGGGTRSGRPVRAVQVGGPLGAYVPVSLFDLPIDYEAFAAKDSLIGHGGLVVFDDTVDMSWMARFGMEFCAIESCGKCTPCRLGSTRGVETIDKIRNGMDVDANIALLKDLCHTMKFGSLCALGGFAPYPVESALRHFPEDFRKPALEAAE
;
A
#
# COMPACT_ATOMS: atom_id res chain seq x y z
N ILE A 1 22.33 18.14 8.29
CA ILE A 1 23.48 17.75 7.43
C ILE A 1 24.58 18.80 7.43
N MET A 2 24.34 20.03 6.95
CA MET A 2 25.40 21.05 6.83
C MET A 2 26.00 21.48 8.17
N GLU A 3 25.17 21.65 9.21
CA GLU A 3 25.62 22.08 10.54
C GLU A 3 26.39 20.99 11.30
N LYS A 4 25.85 19.77 11.38
CA LYS A 4 26.42 18.66 12.17
C LYS A 4 27.41 17.77 11.37
N GLY A 5 27.59 18.04 10.08
CA GLY A 5 28.46 17.28 9.18
C GLY A 5 27.78 16.10 8.48
N ALA A 6 28.24 15.80 7.26
CA ALA A 6 27.69 14.74 6.42
C ALA A 6 27.88 13.33 7.05
N LYS A 7 29.05 13.07 7.65
CA LYS A 7 29.32 11.79 8.32
C LYS A 7 28.34 11.52 9.47
N HIS A 8 28.07 12.53 10.30
CA HIS A 8 27.12 12.40 11.41
C HIS A 8 25.73 11.95 10.94
N TYR A 9 25.23 12.52 9.84
CA TYR A 9 23.93 12.12 9.28
C TYR A 9 23.99 10.76 8.57
N ALA A 10 25.09 10.45 7.90
CA ALA A 10 25.27 9.17 7.20
C ALA A 10 25.50 7.97 8.14
N ASP A 11 25.95 8.22 9.37
CA ASP A 11 26.10 7.20 10.40
C ASP A 11 24.73 6.74 10.98
N LEU A 12 23.66 7.50 10.72
CA LEU A 12 22.27 7.09 11.00
C LEU A 12 21.72 6.21 9.86
N GLY A 13 20.84 5.28 10.20
CA GLY A 13 20.18 4.40 9.24
C GLY A 13 20.95 3.11 8.94
N VAL A 14 20.58 2.43 7.85
CA VAL A 14 21.12 1.12 7.46
C VAL A 14 21.38 1.05 5.97
N GLY A 15 22.35 0.21 5.55
CA GLY A 15 22.58 -0.05 4.13
C GLY A 15 22.84 1.21 3.30
N ARG A 16 21.97 1.51 2.34
CA ARG A 16 21.99 2.77 1.56
C ARG A 16 20.94 3.78 2.03
N SER A 17 20.00 3.37 2.86
CA SER A 17 19.02 4.24 3.53
C SER A 17 19.69 4.94 4.72
N ARG A 18 20.35 6.06 4.43
CA ARG A 18 21.09 6.87 5.42
C ARG A 18 20.28 8.05 5.92
N GLY A 19 20.49 8.38 7.20
CA GLY A 19 19.78 9.48 7.85
C GLY A 19 18.53 9.02 8.59
N THR A 20 17.60 9.97 8.71
CA THR A 20 16.34 9.82 9.44
C THR A 20 15.15 9.93 8.49
N MET A 21 14.05 9.30 8.88
CA MET A 21 12.77 9.40 8.21
C MET A 21 11.72 9.87 9.23
N PRO A 22 11.07 11.02 9.01
CA PRO A 22 9.85 11.36 9.72
C PRO A 22 8.75 10.40 9.25
N LEU A 23 8.30 9.50 10.12
CA LEU A 23 7.21 8.57 9.85
C LEU A 23 5.88 9.19 10.27
N GLN A 24 4.89 9.16 9.37
CA GLN A 24 3.52 9.60 9.66
C GLN A 24 2.64 8.37 9.88
N ILE A 25 2.26 8.10 11.13
CA ILE A 25 1.40 6.97 11.48
C ILE A 25 -0.05 7.45 11.52
N ALA A 26 -0.89 6.89 10.66
CA ALA A 26 -2.27 7.33 10.42
C ALA A 26 -3.23 6.13 10.25
N GLY A 27 -4.51 6.43 9.98
CA GLY A 27 -5.56 5.42 9.81
C GLY A 27 -6.16 4.95 11.14
N ASN A 28 -6.40 3.65 11.26
CA ASN A 28 -6.91 3.02 12.48
C ASN A 28 -5.77 2.70 13.44
N VAL A 29 -5.23 3.72 14.11
CA VAL A 29 -4.08 3.60 15.02
C VAL A 29 -4.34 4.35 16.32
N LYS A 30 -3.90 3.79 17.45
CA LYS A 30 -4.15 4.35 18.79
C LYS A 30 -3.38 5.64 19.03
N TYR A 31 -2.09 5.67 18.70
CA TYR A 31 -1.21 6.82 18.85
C TYR A 31 -0.70 7.28 17.47
N GLY A 32 -1.61 7.88 16.69
CA GLY A 32 -1.27 8.49 15.40
C GLY A 32 -0.49 9.79 15.57
N GLY A 33 0.39 10.10 14.62
CA GLY A 33 1.24 11.29 14.68
C GLY A 33 2.47 11.23 13.81
N LEU A 34 3.43 12.11 14.10
CA LEU A 34 4.72 12.21 13.43
C LEU A 34 5.83 11.76 14.37
N PHE A 35 6.60 10.75 13.95
CA PHE A 35 7.69 10.17 14.72
C PHE A 35 8.92 10.07 13.84
N GLU A 36 10.01 10.75 14.22
CA GLU A 36 11.26 10.68 13.47
C GLU A 36 12.16 9.59 14.05
N THR A 37 12.68 8.75 13.17
CA THR A 37 13.58 7.64 13.50
C THR A 37 14.63 7.49 12.42
N ASP A 38 15.77 6.90 12.78
CA ASP A 38 16.73 6.40 11.81
C ASP A 38 16.08 5.28 10.98
N PHE A 39 16.53 5.10 9.73
CA PHE A 39 16.14 3.95 8.92
C PHE A 39 16.56 2.63 9.59
N GLY A 40 15.84 1.55 9.30
CA GLY A 40 16.15 0.19 9.77
C GLY A 40 15.26 -0.33 10.89
N ILE A 41 14.47 0.53 11.54
CA ILE A 41 13.46 0.10 12.52
C ILE A 41 12.46 -0.87 11.86
N PRO A 42 12.07 -2.00 12.49
CA PRO A 42 11.06 -2.90 11.92
C PRO A 42 9.68 -2.25 11.86
N LEU A 43 8.92 -2.52 10.79
CA LEU A 43 7.56 -2.03 10.62
C LEU A 43 6.65 -2.39 11.82
N GLY A 44 6.79 -3.60 12.36
CA GLY A 44 6.03 -4.06 13.51
C GLY A 44 6.25 -3.23 14.78
N VAL A 45 7.48 -2.76 15.00
CA VAL A 45 7.80 -1.87 16.14
C VAL A 45 7.10 -0.52 15.94
N VAL A 46 7.15 0.04 14.72
CA VAL A 46 6.48 1.30 14.39
C VAL A 46 4.97 1.19 14.64
N VAL A 47 4.33 0.11 14.19
CA VAL A 47 2.88 -0.03 14.27
C VAL A 47 2.40 -0.40 15.68
N ASN A 48 3.05 -1.39 16.31
CA ASN A 48 2.55 -1.97 17.55
C ASN A 48 3.09 -1.26 18.80
N GLU A 49 4.35 -0.83 18.80
CA GLU A 49 4.97 -0.19 19.97
C GLU A 49 4.81 1.33 19.92
N ILE A 50 5.22 1.97 18.82
CA ILE A 50 5.11 3.44 18.67
C ILE A 50 3.64 3.83 18.45
N GLY A 51 2.98 3.20 17.48
CA GLY A 51 1.56 3.45 17.19
C GLY A 51 0.59 2.89 18.24
N GLY A 52 1.04 2.00 19.11
CA GLY A 52 0.21 1.37 20.15
C GLY A 52 -0.87 0.42 19.62
N GLY A 53 -0.70 -0.11 18.40
CA GLY A 53 -1.70 -0.93 17.73
C GLY A 53 -2.90 -0.13 17.22
N THR A 54 -4.02 -0.80 16.98
CA THR A 54 -5.20 -0.16 16.37
C THR A 54 -5.99 0.67 17.38
N ARG A 55 -6.66 1.72 16.90
CA ARG A 55 -7.56 2.53 17.73
C ARG A 55 -8.79 1.73 18.16
N SER A 56 -9.25 0.82 17.30
CA SER A 56 -10.41 -0.05 17.58
C SER A 56 -10.14 -1.12 18.64
N GLY A 57 -8.88 -1.37 18.99
CA GLY A 57 -8.48 -2.48 19.86
C GLY A 57 -8.53 -3.85 19.18
N ARG A 58 -8.85 -3.89 17.88
CA ARG A 58 -8.88 -5.10 17.06
C ARG A 58 -7.49 -5.44 16.50
N PRO A 59 -7.21 -6.69 16.10
CA PRO A 59 -5.93 -7.03 15.51
C PRO A 59 -5.63 -6.20 14.26
N VAL A 60 -4.38 -5.75 14.11
CA VAL A 60 -3.90 -5.17 12.85
C VAL A 60 -3.95 -6.26 11.78
N ARG A 61 -4.45 -5.92 10.59
CA ARG A 61 -4.47 -6.85 9.44
C ARG A 61 -3.51 -6.45 8.34
N ALA A 62 -3.46 -5.17 8.03
CA ALA A 62 -2.62 -4.63 6.97
C ALA A 62 -2.17 -3.21 7.29
N VAL A 63 -1.05 -2.81 6.71
CA VAL A 63 -0.60 -1.42 6.70
C VAL A 63 -0.29 -1.02 5.27
N GLN A 64 -0.90 0.06 4.78
CA GLN A 64 -0.46 0.66 3.52
C GLN A 64 0.72 1.58 3.80
N VAL A 65 1.86 1.30 3.17
CA VAL A 65 3.09 2.09 3.36
C VAL A 65 3.41 2.84 2.07
N GLY A 66 3.73 4.13 2.18
CA GLY A 66 4.15 4.96 1.04
C GLY A 66 3.02 5.67 0.31
N GLY A 67 1.87 5.82 0.96
CA GLY A 67 0.71 6.56 0.44
C GLY A 67 -0.21 5.69 -0.45
N PRO A 68 -1.15 6.31 -1.19
CA PRO A 68 -2.21 5.57 -1.90
C PRO A 68 -1.71 4.66 -3.03
N LEU A 69 -0.49 4.92 -3.53
CA LEU A 69 0.18 4.10 -4.54
C LEU A 69 1.11 3.03 -3.93
N GLY A 70 1.16 2.97 -2.60
CA GLY A 70 1.91 1.99 -1.84
C GLY A 70 1.21 0.63 -1.77
N ALA A 71 2.01 -0.42 -1.58
CA ALA A 71 1.50 -1.76 -1.35
C ALA A 71 0.94 -1.91 0.08
N TYR A 72 0.00 -2.84 0.24
CA TYR A 72 -0.46 -3.30 1.56
C TYR A 72 0.49 -4.36 2.10
N VAL A 73 1.06 -4.09 3.26
CA VAL A 73 1.99 -4.98 3.95
C VAL A 73 1.21 -5.78 5.00
N PRO A 74 1.14 -7.13 4.90
CA PRO A 74 0.51 -7.96 5.91
C PRO A 74 1.39 -8.11 7.16
N VAL A 75 0.78 -8.52 8.27
CA VAL A 75 1.48 -8.77 9.55
C VAL A 75 2.65 -9.75 9.41
N SER A 76 2.57 -10.72 8.48
CA SER A 76 3.66 -11.67 8.21
C SER A 76 4.94 -11.03 7.66
N LEU A 77 4.89 -9.75 7.27
CA LEU A 77 6.04 -8.96 6.82
C LEU A 77 6.40 -7.82 7.80
N PHE A 78 5.93 -7.84 9.05
CA PHE A 78 6.22 -6.77 10.02
C PHE A 78 7.68 -6.74 10.51
N ASP A 79 8.43 -7.81 10.29
CA ASP A 79 9.89 -7.81 10.54
C ASP A 79 10.67 -7.04 9.47
N LEU A 80 10.00 -6.56 8.41
CA LEU A 80 10.63 -5.78 7.35
C LEU A 80 11.16 -4.46 7.94
N PRO A 81 12.48 -4.19 7.85
CA PRO A 81 13.04 -2.93 8.29
C PRO A 81 12.56 -1.81 7.37
N ILE A 82 12.26 -0.63 7.93
CA ILE A 82 12.04 0.60 7.16
C ILE A 82 13.36 0.98 6.48
N ASP A 83 13.58 0.41 5.29
CA ASP A 83 14.74 0.55 4.41
C ASP A 83 14.28 0.48 2.94
N TYR A 84 14.77 1.39 2.09
CA TYR A 84 14.28 1.53 0.71
C TYR A 84 14.48 0.24 -0.10
N GLU A 85 15.64 -0.40 0.02
CA GLU A 85 15.94 -1.62 -0.71
C GLU A 85 15.14 -2.82 -0.19
N ALA A 86 14.98 -2.95 1.14
CA ALA A 86 14.18 -4.01 1.74
C ALA A 86 12.71 -3.97 1.27
N PHE A 87 12.11 -2.78 1.22
CA PHE A 87 10.74 -2.60 0.72
C PHE A 87 10.64 -2.87 -0.78
N ALA A 88 11.58 -2.35 -1.58
CA ALA A 88 11.59 -2.58 -3.02
C ALA A 88 11.70 -4.07 -3.37
N ALA A 89 12.47 -4.84 -2.60
CA ALA A 89 12.61 -6.30 -2.77
C ALA A 89 11.32 -7.09 -2.48
N LYS A 90 10.29 -6.45 -1.95
CA LYS A 90 8.95 -7.02 -1.68
C LYS A 90 7.86 -6.43 -2.57
N ASP A 91 8.22 -5.81 -3.69
CA ASP A 91 7.29 -5.08 -4.57
C ASP A 91 6.47 -4.03 -3.79
N SER A 92 7.13 -3.37 -2.83
CA SER A 92 6.57 -2.33 -1.98
C SER A 92 7.46 -1.08 -2.01
N LEU A 93 7.02 -0.01 -1.35
CA LEU A 93 7.78 1.23 -1.23
C LEU A 93 7.52 1.92 0.11
N ILE A 94 8.50 2.68 0.58
CA ILE A 94 8.37 3.53 1.78
C ILE A 94 7.68 4.85 1.43
N GLY A 95 7.88 5.34 0.20
CA GLY A 95 7.39 6.63 -0.25
C GLY A 95 7.87 7.76 0.65
N HIS A 96 6.92 8.57 1.12
CA HIS A 96 7.19 9.70 2.01
C HIS A 96 7.23 9.33 3.50
N GLY A 97 7.20 8.03 3.86
CA GLY A 97 7.16 7.57 5.25
C GLY A 97 5.75 7.56 5.88
N GLY A 98 4.70 7.62 5.05
CA GLY A 98 3.32 7.49 5.51
C GLY A 98 2.91 6.04 5.72
N LEU A 99 2.27 5.75 6.86
CA LEU A 99 1.76 4.44 7.23
C LEU A 99 0.27 4.55 7.59
N VAL A 100 -0.60 3.88 6.84
CA VAL A 100 -2.04 3.83 7.13
C VAL A 100 -2.37 2.45 7.67
N VAL A 101 -2.75 2.38 8.95
CA VAL A 101 -3.03 1.13 9.66
C VAL A 101 -4.49 0.71 9.46
N PHE A 102 -4.70 -0.56 9.16
CA PHE A 102 -6.03 -1.20 9.02
C PHE A 102 -6.15 -2.37 10.00
N ASP A 103 -7.30 -2.49 10.66
CA ASP A 103 -7.65 -3.66 11.47
C ASP A 103 -8.28 -4.77 10.62
N ASP A 104 -8.58 -5.90 11.26
CA ASP A 104 -9.15 -7.10 10.65
C ASP A 104 -10.56 -6.95 10.03
N THR A 105 -11.19 -5.77 10.13
CA THR A 105 -12.48 -5.50 9.47
C THR A 105 -12.34 -4.96 8.04
N VAL A 106 -11.13 -4.60 7.60
CA VAL A 106 -10.91 -4.08 6.24
C VAL A 106 -11.33 -5.12 5.19
N ASP A 107 -11.94 -4.68 4.07
CA ASP A 107 -12.16 -5.49 2.88
C ASP A 107 -11.11 -5.10 1.81
N MET A 108 -10.16 -6.00 1.56
CA MET A 108 -9.06 -5.77 0.63
C MET A 108 -9.49 -5.79 -0.84
N SER A 109 -10.63 -6.40 -1.15
CA SER A 109 -11.24 -6.28 -2.48
C SER A 109 -11.75 -4.87 -2.74
N TRP A 110 -12.36 -4.26 -1.72
CA TRP A 110 -12.75 -2.85 -1.74
C TRP A 110 -11.54 -1.94 -1.82
N MET A 111 -10.49 -2.21 -1.04
CA MET A 111 -9.27 -1.40 -1.07
C MET A 111 -8.56 -1.45 -2.44
N ALA A 112 -8.59 -2.60 -3.12
CA ALA A 112 -8.10 -2.69 -4.50
C ALA A 112 -8.97 -1.88 -5.48
N ARG A 113 -10.30 -1.95 -5.34
CA ARG A 113 -11.25 -1.14 -6.14
C ARG A 113 -10.97 0.34 -5.95
N PHE A 114 -10.82 0.78 -4.70
CA PHE A 114 -10.51 2.16 -4.34
C PHE A 114 -9.18 2.63 -4.96
N GLY A 115 -8.14 1.78 -4.97
CA GLY A 115 -6.86 2.13 -5.61
C GLY A 115 -7.00 2.42 -7.11
N MET A 116 -7.82 1.63 -7.82
CA MET A 116 -8.13 1.89 -9.23
C MET A 116 -8.99 3.15 -9.42
N GLU A 117 -9.99 3.36 -8.56
CA GLU A 117 -10.85 4.54 -8.59
C GLU A 117 -10.07 5.85 -8.34
N PHE A 118 -9.18 5.85 -7.35
CA PHE A 118 -8.27 6.97 -7.10
C PHE A 118 -7.41 7.29 -8.33
N CYS A 119 -6.84 6.27 -8.98
CA CYS A 119 -6.08 6.47 -10.22
C CYS A 119 -6.94 7.02 -11.36
N ALA A 120 -8.20 6.61 -11.47
CA ALA A 120 -9.12 7.10 -12.49
C ALA A 120 -9.46 8.59 -12.30
N ILE A 121 -9.70 9.00 -11.05
CA ILE A 121 -10.03 10.38 -10.68
C ILE A 121 -8.82 11.30 -10.86
N GLU A 122 -7.65 10.89 -10.35
CA GLU A 122 -6.44 11.73 -10.32
C GLU A 122 -5.61 11.67 -11.61
N SER A 123 -6.04 10.86 -12.59
CA SER A 123 -5.31 10.71 -13.85
C SER A 123 -5.24 12.05 -14.61
N CYS A 124 -4.02 12.50 -14.90
CA CYS A 124 -3.78 13.65 -15.80
C CYS A 124 -4.24 13.42 -17.25
N GLY A 125 -4.58 12.17 -17.60
CA GLY A 125 -5.23 11.80 -18.84
C GLY A 125 -4.31 11.42 -20.01
N LYS A 126 -2.98 11.58 -19.84
CA LYS A 126 -2.00 11.42 -20.92
C LYS A 126 -1.81 9.97 -21.39
N CYS A 127 -1.82 9.00 -20.49
CA CYS A 127 -1.54 7.60 -20.81
C CYS A 127 -2.85 6.81 -20.84
N THR A 128 -3.12 6.09 -21.94
CA THR A 128 -4.34 5.27 -22.05
C THR A 128 -4.47 4.22 -20.92
N PRO A 129 -3.42 3.48 -20.52
CA PRO A 129 -3.52 2.54 -19.40
C PRO A 129 -3.90 3.21 -18.08
N CYS A 130 -3.36 4.41 -17.81
CA CYS A 130 -3.71 5.17 -16.61
C CYS A 130 -5.14 5.72 -16.66
N ARG A 131 -5.52 6.39 -17.77
CA ARG A 131 -6.81 7.10 -17.88
C ARG A 131 -8.02 6.18 -18.05
N LEU A 132 -7.88 5.14 -18.87
CA LEU A 132 -8.97 4.21 -19.18
C LEU A 132 -8.77 2.86 -18.50
N GLY A 133 -7.52 2.40 -18.34
CA GLY A 133 -7.27 1.12 -17.69
C GLY A 133 -7.74 1.12 -16.23
N SER A 134 -7.52 2.21 -15.48
CA SER A 134 -8.01 2.35 -14.12
C SER A 134 -9.55 2.21 -14.00
N THR A 135 -10.32 2.83 -14.89
CA THR A 135 -11.79 2.68 -14.90
C THR A 135 -12.21 1.25 -15.23
N ARG A 136 -11.53 0.58 -16.18
CA ARG A 136 -11.75 -0.85 -16.44
C ARG A 136 -11.35 -1.73 -15.26
N GLY A 137 -10.34 -1.32 -14.50
CA GLY A 137 -9.93 -1.96 -13.25
C GLY A 137 -11.05 -1.93 -12.22
N VAL A 138 -11.68 -0.78 -12.01
CA VAL A 138 -12.87 -0.65 -11.14
C VAL A 138 -13.98 -1.60 -11.60
N GLU A 139 -14.38 -1.54 -12.88
CA GLU A 139 -15.42 -2.42 -13.43
C GLU A 139 -15.10 -3.92 -13.25
N THR A 140 -13.84 -4.30 -13.43
CA THR A 140 -13.39 -5.69 -13.29
C THR A 140 -13.42 -6.14 -11.83
N ILE A 141 -13.00 -5.28 -10.89
CA ILE A 141 -13.07 -5.59 -9.46
C ILE A 141 -14.51 -5.66 -8.98
N ASP A 142 -15.41 -4.81 -9.49
CA ASP A 142 -16.83 -4.89 -9.17
C ASP A 142 -17.44 -6.23 -9.61
N LYS A 143 -17.06 -6.76 -10.78
CA LYS A 143 -17.44 -8.13 -11.20
C LYS A 143 -16.93 -9.20 -10.24
N ILE A 144 -15.67 -9.10 -9.81
CA ILE A 144 -15.08 -10.03 -8.83
C ILE A 144 -15.87 -10.01 -7.52
N ARG A 145 -16.15 -8.81 -6.99
CA ARG A 145 -16.88 -8.62 -5.73
C ARG A 145 -18.33 -9.10 -5.79
N ASN A 146 -18.93 -9.10 -6.98
CA ASN A 146 -20.25 -9.66 -7.25
C ASN A 146 -20.23 -11.17 -7.57
N GLY A 147 -19.09 -11.85 -7.44
CA GLY A 147 -18.97 -13.29 -7.70
C GLY A 147 -19.06 -13.69 -9.17
N MET A 148 -18.93 -12.74 -10.10
CA MET A 148 -19.03 -13.00 -11.54
C MET A 148 -17.67 -13.45 -12.08
N ASP A 149 -17.59 -14.67 -12.61
CA ASP A 149 -16.41 -15.24 -13.28
C ASP A 149 -15.08 -14.90 -12.58
N VAL A 150 -15.04 -15.09 -11.25
CA VAL A 150 -13.99 -14.55 -10.36
C VAL A 150 -12.58 -14.83 -10.87
N ASP A 151 -12.27 -16.09 -11.23
CA ASP A 151 -10.93 -16.46 -11.67
C ASP A 151 -10.54 -15.79 -13.01
N ALA A 152 -11.48 -15.68 -13.95
CA ALA A 152 -11.25 -15.02 -15.23
C ALA A 152 -11.05 -13.51 -15.06
N ASN A 153 -11.85 -12.87 -14.21
CA ASN A 153 -11.71 -11.44 -13.91
C ASN A 153 -10.43 -11.13 -13.12
N ILE A 154 -9.99 -12.02 -12.21
CA ILE A 154 -8.68 -11.87 -11.54
C ILE A 154 -7.54 -11.96 -12.56
N ALA A 155 -7.61 -12.88 -13.52
CA ALA A 155 -6.60 -12.99 -14.57
C ALA A 155 -6.56 -11.72 -15.44
N LEU A 156 -7.73 -11.20 -15.84
CA LEU A 156 -7.85 -9.94 -16.58
C LEU A 156 -7.30 -8.75 -15.79
N LEU A 157 -7.62 -8.67 -14.49
CA LEU A 157 -7.13 -7.61 -13.61
C LEU A 157 -5.60 -7.62 -13.49
N LYS A 158 -4.98 -8.80 -13.42
CA LYS A 158 -3.51 -8.95 -13.42
C LYS A 158 -2.88 -8.49 -14.73
N ASP A 159 -3.47 -8.84 -15.87
CA ASP A 159 -3.00 -8.40 -17.19
C ASP A 159 -3.12 -6.87 -17.36
N LEU A 160 -4.22 -6.30 -16.87
CA LEU A 160 -4.40 -4.85 -16.80
C LEU A 160 -3.35 -4.18 -15.92
N CYS A 161 -3.09 -4.72 -14.72
CA CYS A 161 -2.05 -4.23 -13.81
C CYS A 161 -0.67 -4.21 -14.48
N HIS A 162 -0.32 -5.30 -15.19
CA HIS A 162 0.91 -5.38 -15.97
C HIS A 162 0.97 -4.30 -17.06
N THR A 163 -0.12 -4.10 -17.80
CA THR A 163 -0.23 -3.05 -18.82
C THR A 163 -0.08 -1.65 -18.24
N MET A 164 -0.67 -1.38 -17.08
CA MET A 164 -0.55 -0.08 -16.38
C MET A 164 0.87 0.17 -15.90
N LYS A 165 1.53 -0.85 -15.33
CA LYS A 165 2.90 -0.78 -14.82
C LYS A 165 3.90 -0.37 -15.90
N PHE A 166 3.78 -0.93 -17.11
CA PHE A 166 4.73 -0.72 -18.19
C PHE A 166 4.27 0.28 -19.27
N GLY A 167 2.97 0.62 -19.30
CA GLY A 167 2.38 1.54 -20.29
C GLY A 167 2.07 2.94 -19.75
N SER A 168 2.48 3.25 -18.52
CA SER A 168 2.28 4.56 -17.90
C SER A 168 3.54 5.41 -17.91
N LEU A 169 3.41 6.68 -18.28
CA LEU A 169 4.54 7.64 -18.36
C LEU A 169 4.99 8.16 -16.98
N CYS A 170 4.20 7.98 -15.93
CA CYS A 170 4.54 8.42 -14.58
C CYS A 170 4.07 7.42 -13.52
N ALA A 171 4.50 7.65 -12.27
CA ALA A 171 4.25 6.76 -11.14
C ALA A 171 2.76 6.63 -10.78
N LEU A 172 1.88 7.60 -11.10
CA LEU A 172 0.45 7.46 -10.80
C LEU A 172 -0.12 6.20 -11.45
N GLY A 173 -0.02 6.10 -12.79
CA GLY A 173 -0.47 4.90 -13.49
C GLY A 173 0.47 3.70 -13.29
N GLY A 174 1.78 3.94 -13.18
CA GLY A 174 2.78 2.88 -13.04
C GLY A 174 2.74 2.14 -11.70
N PHE A 175 2.34 2.83 -10.62
CA PHE A 175 2.27 2.29 -9.25
C PHE A 175 0.84 2.07 -8.75
N ALA A 176 -0.21 2.54 -9.45
CA ALA A 176 -1.59 2.13 -9.17
C ALA A 176 -1.77 0.59 -9.08
N PRO A 177 -1.01 -0.25 -9.81
CA PRO A 177 -1.02 -1.70 -9.61
C PRO A 177 -0.57 -2.18 -8.23
N TYR A 178 0.31 -1.48 -7.51
CA TYR A 178 0.89 -1.97 -6.25
C TYR A 178 -0.13 -2.24 -5.14
N PRO A 179 -1.07 -1.33 -4.79
CA PRO A 179 -2.13 -1.65 -3.83
C PRO A 179 -3.01 -2.81 -4.30
N VAL A 180 -3.28 -2.94 -5.61
CA VAL A 180 -4.14 -4.01 -6.16
C VAL A 180 -3.44 -5.37 -6.13
N GLU A 181 -2.21 -5.45 -6.63
CA GLU A 181 -1.43 -6.68 -6.67
C GLU A 181 -1.08 -7.19 -5.27
N SER A 182 -0.73 -6.28 -4.35
CA SER A 182 -0.47 -6.66 -2.96
C SER A 182 -1.73 -7.14 -2.24
N ALA A 183 -2.88 -6.50 -2.47
CA ALA A 183 -4.17 -6.98 -1.95
C ALA A 183 -4.50 -8.40 -2.46
N LEU A 184 -4.39 -8.63 -3.77
CA LEU A 184 -4.62 -9.95 -4.38
C LEU A 184 -3.64 -11.03 -3.86
N ARG A 185 -2.38 -10.65 -3.64
CA ARG A 185 -1.32 -11.58 -3.23
C ARG A 185 -1.43 -11.97 -1.76
N HIS A 186 -1.68 -11.01 -0.89
CA HIS A 186 -1.62 -11.20 0.56
C HIS A 186 -2.98 -11.49 1.19
N PHE A 187 -4.08 -11.11 0.52
CA PHE A 187 -5.45 -11.27 1.02
C PHE A 187 -6.39 -11.84 -0.05
N PRO A 188 -6.03 -12.94 -0.74
CA PRO A 188 -6.84 -13.51 -1.81
C PRO A 188 -8.25 -13.94 -1.38
N GLU A 189 -8.43 -14.24 -0.08
CA GLU A 189 -9.71 -14.61 0.50
C GLU A 189 -10.78 -13.52 0.35
N ASP A 190 -10.39 -12.24 0.34
CA ASP A 190 -11.34 -11.13 0.21
C ASP A 190 -11.94 -11.02 -1.19
N PHE A 191 -11.25 -11.54 -2.21
CA PHE A 191 -11.73 -11.55 -3.59
C PHE A 191 -12.60 -12.77 -3.91
N ARG A 192 -12.82 -13.65 -2.92
CA ARG A 192 -13.63 -14.87 -3.06
C ARG A 192 -14.81 -14.91 -2.09
N LYS A 193 -15.05 -13.83 -1.32
CA LYS A 193 -16.21 -13.74 -0.43
C LYS A 193 -17.49 -13.67 -1.29
N PRO A 194 -18.59 -14.36 -0.91
CA PRO A 194 -19.91 -14.02 -1.43
C PRO A 194 -20.18 -12.54 -1.13
N ALA A 195 -20.84 -11.83 -2.05
CA ALA A 195 -21.16 -10.42 -1.86
C ALA A 195 -21.80 -10.22 -0.47
N LEU A 196 -21.13 -9.46 0.41
CA LEU A 196 -21.79 -8.92 1.59
C LEU A 196 -22.79 -7.90 1.05
N GLU A 197 -24.08 -8.15 1.30
CA GLU A 197 -25.13 -7.16 1.06
C GLU A 197 -24.66 -5.84 1.68
N ALA A 198 -24.54 -4.81 0.84
CA ALA A 198 -24.19 -3.49 1.28
C ALA A 198 -25.19 -3.08 2.36
N ALA A 199 -24.71 -2.80 3.57
CA ALA A 199 -25.54 -2.20 4.60
C ALA A 199 -26.05 -0.85 4.07
N GLU A 200 -27.37 -0.73 3.93
CA GLU A 200 -28.11 0.52 3.67
C GLU A 200 -27.80 1.59 4.72
#